data_AF-A0AA41Q9U0-F1
#
_entry.id   AF-A0AA41Q9U0-F1
#
_cell.length_a   1.000
_cell.length_b   1.000
_cell.length_c   1.000
_cell.angle_alpha   90.00
_cell.angle_beta   90.00
_cell.angle_gamma   90.00
#
_symmetry.space_group_name_H-M   'P 1'
#
loop_
_entity.id
_entity.type
_entity.pdbx_description
1 polymer ?
#
loop_
_entity_poly.entity_id
_entity_poly.type
_entity_poly.pdbx_seq_one_letter_code
_entity_poly.pdbx_strand_id
1 'polypeptide(L)'
;MTAAPGTALAAALPRWHAAATPEPVDIPRDPAQEQAREELSKPIYHQDDPSWFRQAFDWVMDRFGDLLDRIGTAAPGGGIGALLILAVLVGAVIALRLKLGPVRTARRGRREALFPADGPRTSADYRAAADAHAAAGAWGEAVQDRLRAIVRALEERALLDERPGRTADEAADEAGRQLPALAAALLSAALMFDDVRYGGRPGTEAMDRELRDLDRQCAATRPVREAVPAGPDRTPQ
;
A
#
# COMPACT_ATOMS: atom_id res chain seq x y z
N MET A 1 -12.35 64.13 -71.75
CA MET A 1 -11.84 63.21 -72.81
C MET A 1 -10.64 62.47 -72.25
N THR A 2 -10.70 61.13 -72.26
CA THR A 2 -9.57 60.15 -72.30
C THR A 2 -8.48 60.23 -71.20
N ALA A 3 -7.99 59.18 -70.54
CA ALA A 3 -8.17 57.73 -70.58
C ALA A 3 -7.51 57.16 -69.29
N ALA A 4 -7.88 55.95 -68.89
CA ALA A 4 -7.16 55.11 -67.92
C ALA A 4 -5.92 54.45 -68.59
N PRO A 5 -5.21 53.45 -68.01
CA PRO A 5 -4.98 53.03 -66.60
C PRO A 5 -3.47 52.73 -66.31
N GLY A 6 -3.15 52.23 -65.10
CA GLY A 6 -2.23 51.08 -65.01
C GLY A 6 -1.00 51.13 -64.07
N THR A 7 -1.01 50.19 -63.13
CA THR A 7 0.12 49.35 -62.64
C THR A 7 1.14 49.86 -61.59
N ALA A 8 0.87 49.44 -60.34
CA ALA A 8 1.67 48.59 -59.43
C ALA A 8 3.12 48.92 -59.00
N LEU A 9 3.25 49.04 -57.66
CA LEU A 9 4.28 48.51 -56.73
C LEU A 9 5.78 48.65 -57.05
N ALA A 10 6.53 49.29 -56.14
CA ALA A 10 7.35 48.59 -55.14
C ALA A 10 8.24 49.54 -54.31
N ALA A 11 8.57 49.07 -53.09
CA ALA A 11 9.67 49.47 -52.22
C ALA A 11 9.50 50.73 -51.34
N ALA A 12 8.73 50.58 -50.26
CA ALA A 12 8.93 51.35 -49.04
C ALA A 12 9.79 50.53 -48.06
N LEU A 13 11.05 50.91 -47.86
CA LEU A 13 11.87 50.41 -46.75
C LEU A 13 11.67 51.35 -45.55
N PRO A 14 11.12 50.86 -44.43
CA PRO A 14 10.89 51.71 -43.27
C PRO A 14 12.19 52.00 -42.52
N ARG A 15 12.36 53.28 -42.19
CA ARG A 15 13.41 53.85 -41.35
C ARG A 15 13.45 53.16 -39.99
N TRP A 16 14.60 52.60 -39.64
CA TRP A 16 14.89 52.15 -38.29
C TRP A 16 15.07 53.38 -37.39
N HIS A 17 14.11 53.61 -36.49
CA HIS A 17 14.32 54.48 -35.33
C HIS A 17 14.84 53.65 -34.16
N ALA A 18 15.98 54.10 -33.63
CA ALA A 18 16.71 53.49 -32.55
C ALA A 18 15.90 53.49 -31.24
N ALA A 19 15.79 52.29 -30.66
CA ALA A 19 15.63 51.95 -29.25
C ALA A 19 15.00 53.00 -28.31
N ALA A 20 13.68 52.89 -28.11
CA ALA A 20 13.11 53.14 -26.80
C ALA A 20 13.45 51.95 -25.90
N THR A 21 14.10 52.20 -24.77
CA THR A 21 14.36 51.23 -23.70
C THR A 21 13.07 50.51 -23.31
N PRO A 22 13.06 49.18 -23.12
CA PRO A 22 11.89 48.50 -22.57
C PRO A 22 11.67 49.05 -21.16
N GLU A 23 10.62 49.83 -21.01
CA GLU A 23 10.02 50.18 -19.74
C GLU A 23 9.83 48.87 -18.97
N PRO A 24 10.35 48.73 -17.74
CA PRO A 24 10.13 47.54 -16.94
C PRO A 24 8.63 47.31 -16.86
N VAL A 25 8.18 46.15 -17.32
CA VAL A 25 6.78 45.73 -17.18
C VAL A 25 6.52 45.63 -15.68
N ASP A 26 5.93 46.68 -15.12
CA ASP A 26 5.38 46.67 -13.78
C ASP A 26 4.13 45.79 -13.85
N ILE A 27 4.32 44.48 -13.70
CA ILE A 27 3.20 43.57 -13.47
C ILE A 27 2.65 43.98 -12.11
N PRO A 28 1.41 44.51 -12.03
CA PRO A 28 0.83 44.84 -10.74
C PRO A 28 0.79 43.57 -9.90
N ARG A 29 1.67 43.52 -8.89
CA ARG A 29 1.61 42.56 -7.79
C ARG A 29 0.38 42.89 -6.96
N ASP A 30 -0.80 42.47 -7.40
CA ASP A 30 -1.98 42.17 -6.55
C ASP A 30 -3.25 41.94 -7.40
N PRO A 31 -3.27 40.84 -8.17
CA PRO A 31 -4.44 39.95 -8.02
C PRO A 31 -4.07 38.46 -7.91
N ALA A 32 -2.78 38.11 -8.03
CA ALA A 32 -2.32 36.73 -7.96
C ALA A 32 -2.17 36.20 -6.51
N GLN A 33 -1.95 37.07 -5.52
CA GLN A 33 -1.85 36.65 -4.11
C GLN A 33 -3.20 36.31 -3.49
N GLU A 34 -4.27 37.04 -3.85
CA GLU A 34 -5.61 36.79 -3.33
C GLU A 34 -6.21 35.51 -3.94
N GLN A 35 -6.04 35.30 -5.26
CA GLN A 35 -6.43 34.03 -5.89
C GLN A 35 -5.62 32.82 -5.39
N ALA A 36 -4.34 32.98 -5.09
CA ALA A 36 -3.53 31.90 -4.50
C ALA A 36 -3.96 31.57 -3.05
N ARG A 37 -4.42 32.56 -2.27
CA ARG A 37 -5.00 32.31 -0.95
C ARG A 37 -6.36 31.59 -1.03
N GLU A 38 -7.14 31.85 -2.08
CA GLU A 38 -8.42 31.21 -2.35
C GLU A 38 -8.27 29.77 -2.87
N GLU A 39 -7.20 29.49 -3.63
CA GLU A 39 -6.82 28.13 -4.03
C GLU A 39 -6.24 27.31 -2.86
N LEU A 40 -5.40 27.92 -2.02
CA LEU A 40 -4.80 27.26 -0.84
C LEU A 40 -5.77 27.10 0.34
N SER A 41 -6.88 27.85 0.36
CA SER A 41 -7.96 27.66 1.31
C SER A 41 -8.97 26.60 0.88
N LYS A 42 -8.84 26.03 -0.33
CA LYS A 42 -9.60 24.83 -0.74
C LYS A 42 -9.17 23.68 0.16
N PRO A 43 -10.01 23.24 1.10
CA PRO A 43 -9.65 22.16 1.99
C PRO A 43 -9.90 20.86 1.22
N ILE A 44 -8.89 20.37 0.50
CA ILE A 44 -9.04 19.18 -0.35
C ILE A 44 -9.02 17.85 0.42
N TYR A 45 -9.13 17.91 1.75
CA TYR A 45 -9.49 16.77 2.59
C TYR A 45 -10.49 17.19 3.66
N HIS A 46 -11.72 17.51 3.24
CA HIS A 46 -12.90 17.17 4.02
C HIS A 46 -13.60 16.01 3.31
N GLN A 47 -13.15 14.80 3.59
CA GLN A 47 -14.03 13.65 3.50
C GLN A 47 -14.54 13.41 4.91
N ASP A 48 -15.81 13.77 5.10
CA ASP A 48 -16.64 13.23 6.15
C ASP A 48 -16.66 11.71 6.03
N ASP A 49 -15.87 11.03 6.87
CA ASP A 49 -16.10 9.65 7.23
C ASP A 49 -16.52 9.56 8.71
N PRO A 50 -17.48 8.70 9.08
CA PRO A 50 -18.14 8.76 10.38
C PRO A 50 -17.20 8.56 11.57
N SER A 51 -17.10 9.60 12.40
CA SER A 51 -17.18 9.64 13.88
C SER A 51 -16.31 8.72 14.77
N TRP A 52 -15.59 7.70 14.30
CA TRP A 52 -14.88 6.79 15.21
C TRP A 52 -13.57 7.38 15.73
N PHE A 53 -12.83 8.14 14.90
CA PHE A 53 -11.61 8.81 15.34
C PHE A 53 -11.93 9.96 16.30
N ARG A 54 -12.99 10.73 16.02
CA ARG A 54 -13.47 11.79 16.91
C ARG A 54 -14.03 11.20 18.22
N GLN A 55 -14.81 10.11 18.18
CA GLN A 55 -15.25 9.41 19.40
C GLN A 55 -14.09 8.85 20.21
N ALA A 56 -13.07 8.28 19.55
CA ALA A 56 -11.88 7.80 20.23
C ALA A 56 -11.07 8.96 20.84
N PHE A 57 -10.94 10.07 20.11
CA PHE A 57 -10.24 11.26 20.57
C PHE A 57 -10.95 11.93 21.74
N ASP A 58 -12.26 12.12 21.64
CA ASP A 58 -13.10 12.68 22.71
C ASP A 58 -13.07 11.76 23.95
N TRP A 59 -13.18 10.44 23.76
CA TRP A 59 -13.03 9.47 24.86
C TRP A 59 -11.64 9.55 25.52
N VAL A 60 -10.57 9.70 24.74
CA VAL A 60 -9.20 9.85 25.28
C VAL A 60 -9.07 11.17 26.06
N MET A 61 -9.58 12.28 25.53
CA MET A 61 -9.51 13.60 26.18
C MET A 61 -10.34 13.64 27.47
N ASP A 62 -11.54 13.08 27.48
CA ASP A 62 -12.39 12.96 28.68
C ASP A 62 -11.69 12.12 29.75
N ARG A 63 -11.06 11.00 29.36
CA ARG A 63 -10.29 10.15 30.28
C ARG A 63 -9.05 10.85 30.84
N PHE A 64 -8.43 11.73 30.05
CA PHE A 64 -7.29 12.53 30.48
C PHE A 64 -7.70 13.61 31.49
N GLY A 65 -8.84 14.27 31.25
CA GLY A 65 -9.46 15.21 32.20
C GLY A 65 -9.83 14.53 33.53
N ASP A 66 -10.53 13.39 33.45
CA ASP A 66 -10.89 12.57 34.62
C ASP A 66 -9.66 12.18 35.45
N LEU A 67 -8.53 11.90 34.80
CA LEU A 67 -7.28 11.52 35.46
C LEU A 67 -6.59 12.73 36.12
N LEU A 68 -6.54 13.88 35.44
CA LEU A 68 -5.96 15.11 35.98
C LEU A 68 -6.77 15.63 37.18
N ASP A 69 -8.10 15.53 37.15
CA ASP A 69 -8.97 15.89 38.28
C ASP A 69 -8.77 14.95 39.48
N ARG A 70 -8.60 13.64 39.23
CA ARG A 70 -8.30 12.65 40.28
C ARG A 70 -6.88 12.78 40.84
N ILE A 71 -5.93 13.30 40.06
CA ILE A 71 -4.56 13.59 40.51
C ILE A 71 -4.50 14.91 41.29
N GLY A 72 -5.21 15.94 40.82
CA GLY A 72 -5.31 17.24 41.49
C GLY A 72 -5.99 17.17 42.86
N THR A 73 -6.84 16.16 43.07
CA THR A 73 -7.54 15.92 44.35
C THR A 73 -6.89 14.86 45.24
N ALA A 74 -5.82 14.18 44.79
CA ALA A 74 -5.16 13.13 45.55
C ALA A 74 -3.64 13.31 45.61
N ALA A 75 -3.18 14.09 46.57
CA ALA A 75 -1.90 13.87 47.22
C ALA A 75 -2.14 13.58 48.71
N PRO A 76 -1.34 12.78 49.43
CA PRO A 76 -0.26 11.87 49.03
C PRO A 76 -0.50 10.40 49.49
N GLY A 77 -0.12 9.39 48.72
CA GLY A 77 -0.15 7.99 49.19
C GLY A 77 -0.03 6.97 48.07
N GLY A 78 1.19 6.44 47.89
CA GLY A 78 1.69 5.64 46.76
C GLY A 78 0.97 4.34 46.37
N GLY A 79 -0.26 4.09 46.83
CA GLY A 79 -1.09 2.97 46.37
C GLY A 79 -2.12 3.37 45.30
N ILE A 80 -2.78 4.52 45.47
CA ILE A 80 -3.89 4.92 44.57
C ILE A 80 -3.35 5.34 43.21
N GLY A 81 -2.24 6.08 43.17
CA GLY A 81 -1.55 6.42 41.91
C GLY A 81 -1.07 5.18 41.16
N ALA A 82 -0.53 4.18 41.88
CA ALA A 82 -0.13 2.91 41.28
C ALA A 82 -1.33 2.12 40.73
N LEU A 83 -2.46 2.12 41.44
CA LEU A 83 -3.70 1.47 41.00
C LEU A 83 -4.29 2.16 39.76
N LEU A 84 -4.23 3.50 39.70
CA LEU A 84 -4.67 4.27 38.53
C LEU A 84 -3.77 4.03 37.33
N ILE A 85 -2.43 4.05 37.51
CA ILE A 85 -1.48 3.70 36.45
C ILE A 85 -1.73 2.27 35.96
N LEU A 86 -1.96 1.32 36.87
CA LEU A 86 -2.31 -0.06 36.51
C LEU A 86 -3.62 -0.15 35.74
N ALA A 87 -4.66 0.58 36.17
CA ALA A 87 -5.94 0.62 35.48
C ALA A 87 -5.83 1.23 34.07
N VAL A 88 -5.02 2.28 33.91
CA VAL A 88 -4.71 2.88 32.60
C VAL A 88 -3.94 1.90 31.73
N LEU A 89 -2.93 1.20 32.26
CA LEU A 89 -2.19 0.16 31.55
C LEU A 89 -3.09 -0.99 31.11
N VAL A 90 -3.94 -1.50 32.00
CA VAL A 90 -4.92 -2.55 31.69
C VAL A 90 -5.91 -2.07 30.64
N GLY A 91 -6.43 -0.85 30.78
CA GLY A 91 -7.32 -0.23 29.81
C GLY A 91 -6.68 -0.05 28.44
N ALA A 92 -5.42 0.40 28.39
CA ALA A 92 -4.63 0.52 27.17
C ALA A 92 -4.38 -0.86 26.52
N VAL A 93 -4.06 -1.88 27.33
CA VAL A 93 -3.90 -3.26 26.83
C VAL A 93 -5.22 -3.81 26.30
N ILE A 94 -6.34 -3.59 26.98
CA ILE A 94 -7.67 -4.00 26.53
C ILE A 94 -8.04 -3.27 25.24
N ALA A 95 -7.88 -1.95 25.17
CA ALA A 95 -8.14 -1.16 23.97
C ALA A 95 -7.26 -1.62 22.80
N LEU A 96 -5.98 -1.88 23.05
CA LEU A 96 -5.04 -2.42 22.07
C LEU A 96 -5.44 -3.84 21.61
N ARG A 97 -5.89 -4.70 22.54
CA ARG A 97 -6.38 -6.05 22.24
C ARG A 97 -7.70 -6.07 21.46
N LEU A 98 -8.60 -5.14 21.76
CA LEU A 98 -9.86 -4.97 21.04
C LEU A 98 -9.63 -4.37 19.66
N LYS A 99 -8.64 -3.49 19.51
CA LYS A 99 -8.28 -2.86 18.22
C LYS A 99 -7.40 -3.74 17.32
N LEU A 100 -6.54 -4.59 17.89
CA LEU A 100 -5.69 -5.53 17.13
C LEU A 100 -6.39 -6.86 16.81
N GLY A 101 -7.66 -7.03 17.17
CA GLY A 101 -8.30 -8.33 17.17
C GLY A 101 -7.64 -9.31 18.16
N PRO A 102 -8.19 -10.52 18.35
CA PRO A 102 -7.53 -11.51 19.18
C PRO A 102 -6.20 -11.86 18.52
N VAL A 103 -5.11 -11.28 19.04
CA VAL A 103 -3.75 -11.76 18.83
C VAL A 103 -3.67 -13.17 19.41
N ARG A 104 -4.18 -14.14 18.65
CA ARG A 104 -3.82 -15.54 18.73
C ARG A 104 -2.42 -15.58 18.17
N THR A 105 -1.51 -15.25 19.07
CA THR A 105 -0.09 -15.57 19.02
C THR A 105 0.12 -16.81 18.15
N ALA A 106 0.70 -16.60 16.97
CA ALA A 106 1.38 -17.61 16.17
C ALA A 106 2.62 -18.20 16.89
N ARG A 107 2.59 -18.23 18.24
CA ARG A 107 3.50 -19.01 19.09
C ARG A 107 3.23 -20.51 19.03
N ARG A 108 2.22 -20.96 18.26
CA ARG A 108 2.07 -22.39 17.93
C ARG A 108 3.07 -22.82 16.85
N GLY A 109 3.34 -21.97 15.85
CA GLY A 109 4.26 -22.31 14.75
C GLY A 109 5.76 -22.23 15.07
N ARG A 110 6.19 -21.56 16.16
CA ARG A 110 7.62 -21.54 16.56
C ARG A 110 7.98 -22.67 17.53
N ARG A 111 7.02 -23.53 17.90
CA ARG A 111 7.25 -24.75 18.70
C ARG A 111 6.89 -26.05 17.98
N GLU A 112 6.25 -25.99 16.81
CA GLU A 112 6.15 -27.15 15.92
C GLU A 112 7.52 -27.37 15.26
N ALA A 113 8.29 -28.23 15.93
CA ALA A 113 9.39 -29.06 15.49
C ALA A 113 10.27 -28.53 14.34
N LEU A 114 11.57 -28.44 14.63
CA LEU A 114 12.65 -28.25 13.66
C LEU A 114 12.62 -29.27 12.49
N PHE A 115 11.77 -30.30 12.56
CA PHE A 115 11.41 -31.23 11.50
C PHE A 115 9.94 -31.69 11.68
N PRO A 116 8.96 -31.15 10.94
CA PRO A 116 7.61 -31.70 10.94
C PRO A 116 7.64 -33.13 10.39
N ALA A 117 6.92 -34.06 11.03
CA ALA A 117 6.83 -35.45 10.58
C ALA A 117 6.25 -35.59 9.15
N ASP A 118 5.57 -34.54 8.67
CA ASP A 118 4.86 -34.49 7.39
C ASP A 118 5.60 -33.67 6.32
N GLY A 119 6.85 -33.24 6.58
CA GLY A 119 7.63 -32.42 5.64
C GLY A 119 7.26 -30.92 5.63
N PRO A 120 7.83 -30.12 4.72
CA PRO A 120 7.48 -28.70 4.58
C PRO A 120 6.02 -28.52 4.14
N ARG A 121 5.36 -27.47 4.65
CA ARG A 121 3.96 -27.16 4.30
C ARG A 121 3.78 -26.99 2.79
N THR A 122 2.75 -27.63 2.26
CA THR A 122 2.38 -27.56 0.85
C THR A 122 1.52 -26.33 0.55
N SER A 123 1.34 -26.01 -0.72
CA SER A 123 0.40 -24.96 -1.14
C SER A 123 -1.03 -25.27 -0.68
N ALA A 124 -1.44 -26.55 -0.68
CA ALA A 124 -2.75 -26.99 -0.20
C ALA A 124 -2.93 -26.73 1.30
N ASP A 125 -1.90 -26.95 2.12
CA ASP A 125 -1.96 -26.68 3.57
C ASP A 125 -2.17 -25.19 3.85
N TYR A 126 -1.49 -24.32 3.10
CA TYR A 126 -1.68 -22.88 3.20
C TYR A 126 -3.07 -22.43 2.73
N ARG A 127 -3.62 -23.03 1.66
CA ARG A 127 -5.00 -22.77 1.23
C ARG A 127 -6.01 -23.14 2.31
N ALA A 128 -5.87 -24.33 2.91
CA ALA A 128 -6.74 -24.79 3.97
C ALA A 128 -6.67 -23.88 5.21
N ALA A 129 -5.47 -23.44 5.59
CA ALA A 129 -5.28 -22.47 6.67
C ALA A 129 -5.94 -21.12 6.37
N ALA A 130 -5.75 -20.59 5.16
CA ALA A 130 -6.38 -19.35 4.71
C ALA A 130 -7.91 -19.44 4.74
N ASP A 131 -8.47 -20.56 4.28
CA ASP A 131 -9.92 -20.80 4.30
C ASP A 131 -10.48 -20.89 5.73
N ALA A 132 -9.75 -21.53 6.65
CA ALA A 132 -10.12 -21.56 8.06
C ALA A 132 -10.09 -20.16 8.70
N HIS A 133 -9.11 -19.33 8.36
CA HIS A 133 -9.05 -17.94 8.82
C HIS A 133 -10.18 -17.10 8.26
N ALA A 134 -10.48 -17.22 6.96
CA ALA A 134 -11.60 -16.53 6.33
C ALA A 134 -12.94 -16.91 6.97
N ALA A 135 -13.17 -18.22 7.23
CA ALA A 135 -14.37 -18.70 7.91
C ALA A 135 -14.52 -18.16 9.34
N ALA A 136 -13.41 -17.85 10.01
CA ALA A 136 -13.39 -17.23 11.33
C ALA A 136 -13.46 -15.68 11.29
N GLY A 137 -13.57 -15.06 10.11
CA GLY A 137 -13.51 -13.61 9.94
C GLY A 137 -12.11 -13.00 10.18
N ALA A 138 -11.08 -13.84 10.30
CA ALA A 138 -9.68 -13.44 10.48
C ALA A 138 -9.04 -13.13 9.12
N TRP A 139 -9.52 -12.07 8.48
CA TRP A 139 -9.16 -11.73 7.10
C TRP A 139 -7.67 -11.39 6.91
N GLY A 140 -7.02 -10.82 7.93
CA GLY A 140 -5.59 -10.50 7.86
C GLY A 140 -4.72 -11.75 7.75
N GLU A 141 -5.03 -12.78 8.53
CA GLU A 141 -4.36 -14.07 8.47
C GLU A 141 -4.76 -14.87 7.22
N ALA A 142 -6.00 -14.74 6.75
CA ALA A 142 -6.45 -15.35 5.49
C ALA A 142 -5.64 -14.82 4.30
N VAL A 143 -5.49 -13.50 4.18
CA VAL A 143 -4.67 -12.84 3.14
C VAL A 143 -3.21 -13.31 3.22
N GLN A 144 -2.64 -13.35 4.42
CA GLN A 144 -1.25 -13.79 4.62
C GLN A 144 -1.02 -15.24 4.19
N ASP A 145 -1.89 -16.17 4.60
CA ASP A 145 -1.75 -17.57 4.24
C ASP A 145 -2.11 -17.83 2.77
N ARG A 146 -3.03 -17.06 2.17
CA ARG A 146 -3.32 -17.15 0.73
C ARG A 146 -2.11 -16.75 -0.11
N LEU A 147 -1.40 -15.66 0.24
CA LEU A 147 -0.19 -15.30 -0.51
C LEU A 147 0.90 -16.38 -0.36
N ARG A 148 1.08 -16.94 0.85
CA ARG A 148 1.99 -18.07 1.06
C ARG A 148 1.61 -19.28 0.20
N ALA A 149 0.32 -19.56 0.05
CA ALA A 149 -0.15 -20.62 -0.84
C ALA A 149 0.22 -20.36 -2.31
N ILE A 150 0.05 -19.11 -2.78
CA ILE A 150 0.40 -18.72 -4.16
C ILE A 150 1.89 -18.90 -4.40
N VAL A 151 2.74 -18.35 -3.52
CA VAL A 151 4.20 -18.48 -3.66
C VAL A 151 4.60 -19.96 -3.64
N ARG A 152 4.08 -20.73 -2.68
CA ARG A 152 4.37 -22.17 -2.61
C ARG A 152 3.89 -22.94 -3.83
N ALA A 153 2.74 -22.60 -4.40
CA ALA A 153 2.24 -23.22 -5.62
C ALA A 153 3.12 -22.90 -6.85
N LEU A 154 3.73 -21.71 -6.89
CA LEU A 154 4.67 -21.33 -7.94
C LEU A 154 6.02 -22.08 -7.78
N GLU A 155 6.50 -22.25 -6.55
CA GLU A 155 7.67 -23.11 -6.23
C GLU A 155 7.42 -24.58 -6.61
N GLU A 156 6.27 -25.14 -6.22
CA GLU A 156 5.87 -26.52 -6.55
C GLU A 156 5.79 -26.76 -8.06
N ARG A 157 5.54 -25.70 -8.85
CA ARG A 157 5.52 -25.73 -10.32
C ARG A 157 6.87 -25.39 -10.97
N ALA A 158 7.93 -25.25 -10.17
CA ALA A 158 9.25 -24.82 -10.60
C ALA A 158 9.25 -23.49 -11.37
N LEU A 159 8.32 -22.60 -11.05
CA LEU A 159 8.29 -21.22 -11.56
C LEU A 159 9.07 -20.26 -10.66
N LEU A 160 9.34 -20.69 -9.42
CA LEU A 160 10.17 -20.00 -8.44
C LEU A 160 11.16 -21.00 -7.87
N ASP A 161 12.40 -20.54 -7.64
CA ASP A 161 13.37 -21.34 -6.88
C ASP A 161 13.01 -21.33 -5.39
N GLU A 162 12.95 -22.51 -4.76
CA GLU A 162 12.72 -22.66 -3.32
C GLU A 162 13.92 -22.09 -2.54
N ARG A 163 13.72 -20.97 -1.84
CA ARG A 163 14.77 -20.29 -1.07
C ARG A 163 14.24 -19.75 0.26
N PRO A 164 14.82 -20.16 1.40
CA PRO A 164 14.46 -19.58 2.69
C PRO A 164 14.75 -18.07 2.72
N GLY A 165 13.80 -17.28 3.24
CA GLY A 165 14.00 -15.85 3.49
C GLY A 165 13.67 -14.91 2.32
N ARG A 166 13.11 -15.42 1.22
CA ARG A 166 12.60 -14.59 0.12
C ARG A 166 11.43 -13.71 0.59
N THR A 167 11.44 -12.44 0.16
CA THR A 167 10.34 -11.50 0.42
C THR A 167 9.18 -11.66 -0.56
N ALA A 168 8.01 -11.11 -0.24
CA ALA A 168 6.84 -11.16 -1.10
C ALA A 168 7.08 -10.44 -2.45
N ASP A 169 7.75 -9.28 -2.42
CA ASP A 169 8.08 -8.50 -3.61
C ASP A 169 9.03 -9.23 -4.54
N GLU A 170 10.08 -9.86 -3.99
CA GLU A 170 11.03 -10.66 -4.78
C GLU A 170 10.34 -11.85 -5.43
N ALA A 171 9.42 -12.51 -4.71
CA ALA A 171 8.62 -13.60 -5.26
C ALA A 171 7.69 -13.10 -6.38
N ALA A 172 7.07 -11.93 -6.22
CA ALA A 172 6.20 -11.34 -7.22
C ALA A 172 6.95 -10.92 -8.48
N ASP A 173 8.14 -10.31 -8.35
CA ASP A 173 8.98 -9.92 -9.49
C ASP A 173 9.47 -11.14 -10.28
N GLU A 174 10.03 -12.15 -9.59
CA GLU A 174 10.51 -13.37 -10.23
C GLU A 174 9.37 -14.14 -10.91
N ALA A 175 8.23 -14.28 -10.23
CA ALA A 175 7.05 -14.93 -10.80
C ALA A 175 6.48 -14.12 -11.98
N GLY A 176 6.50 -12.79 -11.89
CA GLY A 176 6.04 -11.89 -12.95
C GLY A 176 6.84 -12.04 -14.23
N ARG A 177 8.15 -12.33 -14.14
CA ARG A 177 8.98 -12.66 -15.31
C ARG A 177 8.56 -13.97 -15.99
N GLN A 178 8.14 -14.97 -15.22
CA GLN A 178 7.65 -16.26 -15.74
C GLN A 178 6.19 -16.20 -16.22
N LEU A 179 5.39 -15.31 -15.62
CA LEU A 179 3.96 -15.11 -15.88
C LEU A 179 3.65 -13.62 -16.16
N PRO A 180 4.10 -13.05 -17.31
CA PRO A 180 3.99 -11.61 -17.55
C PRO A 180 2.56 -11.07 -17.52
N ALA A 181 1.58 -11.88 -17.94
CA ALA A 181 0.16 -11.52 -17.91
C ALA A 181 -0.37 -11.30 -16.47
N LEU A 182 0.29 -11.88 -15.46
CA LEU A 182 -0.11 -11.78 -14.06
C LEU A 182 0.85 -10.90 -13.23
N ALA A 183 1.91 -10.34 -13.84
CA ALA A 183 2.95 -9.60 -13.11
C ALA A 183 2.39 -8.46 -12.25
N ALA A 184 1.48 -7.65 -12.80
CA ALA A 184 0.86 -6.56 -12.06
C ALA A 184 -0.02 -7.05 -10.89
N ALA A 185 -0.74 -8.16 -11.08
CA ALA A 185 -1.57 -8.75 -10.04
C ALA A 185 -0.72 -9.38 -8.92
N LEU A 186 0.40 -10.03 -9.28
CA LEU A 186 1.37 -10.57 -8.33
C LEU A 186 2.01 -9.45 -7.49
N LEU A 187 2.39 -8.33 -8.11
CA LEU A 187 2.92 -7.17 -7.39
C LEU A 187 1.86 -6.57 -6.46
N SER A 188 0.63 -6.40 -6.95
CA SER A 188 -0.47 -5.93 -6.10
C SER A 188 -0.73 -6.85 -4.91
N ALA A 189 -0.63 -8.17 -5.09
CA ALA A 189 -0.75 -9.15 -4.02
C ALA A 189 0.37 -9.04 -2.97
N ALA A 190 1.61 -8.78 -3.40
CA ALA A 190 2.73 -8.52 -2.48
C ALA A 190 2.49 -7.25 -1.66
N LEU A 191 2.04 -6.16 -2.30
CA LEU A 191 1.68 -4.92 -1.61
C LEU A 191 0.53 -5.12 -0.61
N MET A 192 -0.53 -5.86 -0.97
CA MET A 192 -1.60 -6.20 -0.04
C MET A 192 -1.09 -6.95 1.18
N PHE A 193 -0.16 -7.89 0.99
CA PHE A 193 0.45 -8.61 2.09
C PHE A 193 1.25 -7.67 3.00
N ASP A 194 2.08 -6.80 2.44
CA ASP A 194 2.88 -5.87 3.24
C ASP A 194 2.02 -4.87 4.00
N ASP A 195 0.98 -4.36 3.36
CA ASP A 195 -0.01 -3.48 3.97
C ASP A 195 -0.70 -4.12 5.18
N VAL A 196 -1.09 -5.39 5.05
CA VAL A 196 -1.75 -6.15 6.12
C VAL A 196 -0.75 -6.58 7.20
N ARG A 197 0.44 -7.03 6.81
CA ARG A 197 1.43 -7.63 7.71
C ARG A 197 2.23 -6.58 8.47
N TYR A 198 2.63 -5.52 7.78
CA TYR A 198 3.56 -4.50 8.26
C TYR A 198 2.93 -3.10 8.28
N GLY A 199 2.04 -2.79 7.33
CA GLY A 199 1.37 -1.49 7.21
C GLY A 199 0.22 -1.25 8.20
N GLY A 200 -0.17 -2.26 8.98
CA GLY A 200 -1.25 -2.15 9.96
C GLY A 200 -2.65 -1.96 9.36
N ARG A 201 -2.81 -2.20 8.05
CA ARG A 201 -4.12 -2.17 7.38
C ARG A 201 -4.89 -3.44 7.73
N PRO A 202 -6.21 -3.33 8.02
CA PRO A 202 -7.01 -4.54 8.24
C PRO A 202 -7.12 -5.33 6.93
N GLY A 203 -6.96 -6.65 7.01
CA GLY A 203 -7.34 -7.53 5.92
C GLY A 203 -8.85 -7.47 5.68
N THR A 204 -9.28 -7.67 4.45
CA THR A 204 -10.70 -7.64 4.07
C THR A 204 -11.10 -8.89 3.29
N GLU A 205 -12.39 -9.21 3.28
CA GLU A 205 -12.93 -10.28 2.43
C GLU A 205 -12.65 -10.03 0.94
N ALA A 206 -12.67 -8.75 0.50
CA ALA A 206 -12.36 -8.39 -0.87
C ALA A 206 -10.92 -8.77 -1.25
N MET A 207 -9.95 -8.47 -0.38
CA MET A 207 -8.54 -8.87 -0.57
C MET A 207 -8.39 -10.39 -0.60
N ASP A 208 -9.07 -11.13 0.28
CA ASP A 208 -9.04 -12.60 0.26
C ASP A 208 -9.57 -13.16 -1.07
N ARG A 209 -10.69 -12.61 -1.56
CA ARG A 209 -11.30 -13.00 -2.83
C ARG A 209 -10.40 -12.70 -4.01
N GLU A 210 -9.79 -11.53 -4.05
CA GLU A 210 -8.83 -11.15 -5.09
C GLU A 210 -7.64 -12.13 -5.14
N LEU A 211 -7.10 -12.51 -3.98
CA LEU A 211 -6.02 -13.49 -3.91
C LEU A 211 -6.48 -14.92 -4.26
N ARG A 212 -7.72 -15.33 -3.96
CA ARG A 212 -8.30 -16.60 -4.48
C ARG A 212 -8.33 -16.60 -6.00
N ASP A 213 -8.72 -15.48 -6.60
CA ASP A 213 -8.83 -15.35 -8.05
C ASP A 213 -7.45 -15.36 -8.69
N LEU A 214 -6.47 -14.69 -8.08
CA LEU A 214 -5.08 -14.73 -8.51
C LEU A 214 -4.50 -16.13 -8.42
N ASP A 215 -4.71 -16.86 -7.30
CA ASP A 215 -4.23 -18.23 -7.14
C ASP A 215 -4.75 -19.17 -8.25
N ARG A 216 -6.05 -19.06 -8.57
CA ARG A 216 -6.65 -19.80 -9.70
C ARG A 216 -6.04 -19.42 -11.04
N GLN A 217 -5.83 -18.13 -11.29
CA GLN A 217 -5.21 -17.63 -12.52
C GLN A 217 -3.77 -18.12 -12.65
N CYS A 218 -2.98 -18.08 -11.57
CA CYS A 218 -1.64 -18.62 -11.52
C CYS A 218 -1.65 -20.09 -11.94
N ALA A 219 -2.51 -20.92 -11.33
CA ALA A 219 -2.63 -22.34 -11.65
C ALA A 219 -2.99 -22.62 -13.13
N ALA A 220 -3.84 -21.78 -13.72
CA ALA A 220 -4.29 -21.93 -15.11
C ALA A 220 -3.29 -21.36 -16.15
N THR A 221 -2.46 -20.40 -15.76
CA THR A 221 -1.57 -19.68 -16.70
C THR A 221 -0.34 -20.51 -17.01
N ARG A 222 -0.04 -20.65 -18.30
CA ARG A 222 1.17 -21.32 -18.79
C ARG A 222 2.36 -20.35 -18.74
N PRO A 223 3.51 -20.78 -18.20
CA PRO A 223 4.70 -19.94 -18.16
C PRO A 223 5.27 -19.69 -19.54
N VAL A 224 5.93 -18.54 -19.71
CA VAL A 224 6.74 -18.27 -20.91
C VAL A 224 7.97 -19.18 -20.84
N ARG A 225 8.20 -19.99 -21.89
CA ARG A 225 9.46 -20.73 -22.01
C ARG A 225 10.51 -19.78 -22.55
N GLU A 226 11.56 -19.54 -21.79
CA GLU A 226 12.77 -18.96 -22.35
C GLU A 226 13.34 -19.98 -23.35
N ALA A 227 13.33 -19.63 -24.64
CA ALA A 227 13.94 -20.46 -25.66
C ALA A 227 15.45 -20.43 -25.43
N VAL A 228 16.02 -21.53 -24.96
CA VAL A 228 17.48 -21.72 -24.96
C VAL A 228 17.94 -21.54 -26.41
N PRO A 229 18.76 -20.52 -26.75
CA PRO A 229 19.28 -20.40 -28.09
C PRO A 229 20.08 -21.67 -28.38
N ALA A 230 19.68 -22.39 -29.43
CA ALA A 230 20.41 -23.55 -29.92
C ALA A 230 21.89 -23.13 -30.08
N GLY A 231 22.77 -23.75 -29.30
CA GLY A 231 24.20 -23.48 -29.37
C GLY A 231 24.69 -23.68 -30.81
N PRO A 232 25.68 -22.90 -31.27
CA PRO A 232 26.13 -22.94 -32.65
C PRO A 232 26.48 -24.37 -33.05
N ASP A 233 25.86 -24.85 -34.13
CA ASP A 233 26.14 -26.12 -34.76
C ASP A 233 27.65 -26.24 -34.95
N ARG A 234 28.28 -27.12 -34.17
CA ARG A 234 29.67 -27.51 -34.43
C ARG A 234 29.62 -28.45 -35.63
N THR A 235 29.74 -27.89 -36.83
CA THR A 235 30.08 -28.67 -38.02
C THR A 235 31.39 -29.42 -37.75
N PRO A 236 31.40 -30.77 -37.80
CA PRO A 236 32.65 -31.51 -37.77
C PRO A 236 33.39 -31.26 -39.10
N GLN A 237 34.70 -30.99 -38.99
CA GLN A 237 35.62 -31.02 -40.14
C GLN A 237 35.86 -32.45 -40.61
#